data_AF-A0A960LWZ0-F1
#
_entry.id   AF-A0A960LWZ0-F1
#
_cell.length_a   1.000
_cell.length_b   1.000
_cell.length_c   1.000
_cell.angle_alpha   90.00
_cell.angle_beta   90.00
_cell.angle_gamma   90.00
#
_symmetry.space_group_name_H-M   'P 1'
#
loop_
_entity.id
_entity.type
_entity.pdbx_description
1 polymer ?
#
loop_
_entity_poly.entity_id
_entity_poly.type
_entity_poly.pdbx_seq_one_letter_code
_entity_poly.pdbx_strand_id
1 'polypeptide(L)'
;DWKFLPSLAMQESSGAKSMTANEHKNPFGWGFNDDKNKNNESVYNMPSYEESIRTVAFWINNSYIQQGLETPEEIVTKYNPGSVQRAGGMPENSEWVRGIRFFYDKFESFES
;
A
#
# COMPACT_ATOMS: atom_id res chain seq x y z
N ASP A 1 -2.97 -12.71 4.20
CA ASP A 1 -1.70 -13.07 3.55
C ASP A 1 -0.61 -12.13 4.05
N TRP A 2 0.54 -12.66 4.49
CA TRP A 2 1.66 -11.83 4.99
C TRP A 2 2.40 -11.09 3.86
N LYS A 3 2.32 -11.61 2.62
CA LYS A 3 3.01 -11.05 1.44
C LYS A 3 2.47 -9.68 1.02
N PHE A 4 1.27 -9.31 1.46
CA PHE A 4 0.61 -8.05 1.06
C PHE A 4 1.39 -6.81 1.48
N LEU A 5 1.69 -6.66 2.76
CA LEU A 5 2.32 -5.44 3.28
C LEU A 5 3.74 -5.23 2.71
N PRO A 6 4.62 -6.25 2.64
CA PRO A 6 5.91 -6.10 1.97
C PRO A 6 5.76 -5.68 0.50
N SER A 7 4.82 -6.29 -0.23
CA SER A 7 4.57 -5.95 -1.64
C SER A 7 4.07 -4.51 -1.80
N LEU A 8 3.20 -4.07 -0.88
CA LEU A 8 2.69 -2.71 -0.83
C LEU A 8 3.82 -1.71 -0.58
N ALA A 9 4.69 -1.97 0.40
CA ALA A 9 5.85 -1.11 0.66
C ALA A 9 6.80 -1.03 -0.55
N MET A 10 7.01 -2.15 -1.25
CA MET A 10 7.83 -2.17 -2.46
C MET A 10 7.20 -1.37 -3.60
N GLN A 11 5.88 -1.48 -3.79
CA GLN A 11 5.16 -0.76 -4.82
C GLN A 11 5.08 0.76 -4.56
N GLU A 12 4.84 1.17 -3.32
CA GLU A 12 4.63 2.58 -2.96
C GLU A 12 5.93 3.36 -2.77
N SER A 13 7.00 2.71 -2.29
CA SER A 13 8.24 3.40 -1.91
C SER A 13 9.53 2.65 -2.23
N SER A 14 9.46 1.60 -3.07
CA SER A 14 10.61 0.71 -3.30
C SER A 14 11.17 0.13 -2.00
N GLY A 15 10.32 -0.16 -1.02
CA GLY A 15 10.71 -0.73 0.27
C GLY A 15 11.43 0.28 1.16
N ALA A 16 10.93 1.52 1.22
CA ALA A 16 11.54 2.62 1.97
C ALA A 16 12.94 3.04 1.49
N LYS A 17 13.38 2.65 0.28
CA LYS A 17 14.77 2.81 -0.16
C LYS A 17 15.27 4.26 -0.14
N SER A 18 14.41 5.22 -0.44
CA SER A 18 14.75 6.65 -0.45
C SER A 18 14.41 7.38 0.85
N MET A 19 13.85 6.68 1.85
CA MET A 19 13.43 7.31 3.10
C MET A 19 14.63 7.54 4.03
N THR A 20 14.84 8.79 4.38
CA THR A 20 15.88 9.28 5.28
C THR A 20 15.44 9.16 6.75
N ALA A 21 16.40 9.32 7.68
CA ALA A 21 16.14 9.24 9.11
C ALA A 21 15.09 10.26 9.59
N ASN A 22 15.05 11.44 8.97
CA ASN A 22 14.17 12.55 9.38
C ASN A 22 12.75 12.49 8.78
N GLU A 23 12.50 11.58 7.83
CA GLU A 23 11.17 11.41 7.24
C GLU A 23 10.28 10.49 8.11
N HIS A 24 8.96 10.69 8.03
CA HIS A 24 7.98 9.77 8.60
C HIS A 24 8.23 8.35 8.10
N LYS A 25 8.09 7.35 8.96
CA LYS A 25 8.44 5.97 8.63
C LYS A 25 7.28 5.24 7.96
N ASN A 26 6.74 5.81 6.88
CA ASN A 26 5.54 5.32 6.18
C ASN A 26 5.85 4.88 4.75
N PRO A 27 6.32 3.64 4.54
CA PRO A 27 6.66 3.15 3.20
C PRO A 27 5.44 2.80 2.34
N PHE A 28 4.22 2.95 2.87
CA PHE A 28 2.97 2.53 2.25
C PHE A 28 2.17 3.70 1.67
N GLY A 29 2.68 4.93 1.67
CA GLY A 29 1.91 6.09 1.19
C GLY A 29 0.57 6.31 1.92
N TRP A 30 0.38 5.73 3.12
CA TRP A 30 -0.91 5.75 3.81
C TRP A 30 -1.21 7.15 4.35
N GLY A 31 -2.43 7.66 4.16
CA GLY A 31 -2.84 8.96 4.71
C GLY A 31 -2.31 10.19 3.98
N PHE A 32 -1.71 10.05 2.80
CA PHE A 32 -1.32 11.21 1.97
C PHE A 32 -2.49 11.78 1.14
N ASN A 33 -3.55 11.01 0.90
CA ASN A 33 -4.73 11.39 0.10
C ASN A 33 -5.95 11.87 0.93
N ASP A 34 -5.76 12.22 2.20
CA ASP A 34 -6.83 12.79 3.03
C ASP A 34 -6.94 14.30 2.70
N ASP A 35 -8.15 14.82 2.44
CA ASP A 35 -8.42 16.24 2.12
C ASP A 35 -7.91 17.23 3.19
N LYS A 36 -7.58 16.71 4.39
CA LYS A 36 -6.93 17.46 5.47
C LYS A 36 -5.44 17.72 5.23
N ASN A 37 -4.83 17.09 4.23
CA ASN A 37 -3.41 17.20 3.92
C ASN A 37 -3.14 18.30 2.88
N LYS A 38 -2.98 19.54 3.34
CA LYS A 38 -2.63 20.68 2.47
C LYS A 38 -1.11 20.82 2.23
N ASN A 39 -0.28 20.02 2.91
CA ASN A 39 1.17 20.23 3.01
C ASN A 39 2.02 19.00 2.62
N ASN A 40 1.46 17.98 1.97
CA ASN A 40 2.16 16.71 1.68
C ASN A 40 2.70 16.00 2.93
N GLU A 41 2.02 16.11 4.07
CA GLU A 41 2.37 15.41 5.31
C GLU A 41 1.37 14.29 5.56
N SER A 42 1.85 13.08 5.86
CA SER A 42 0.96 11.99 6.29
C SER A 42 0.10 12.47 7.47
N VAL A 43 -1.22 12.35 7.37
CA VAL A 43 -2.13 12.72 8.49
C VAL A 43 -1.84 11.89 9.75
N TYR A 44 -1.18 10.74 9.59
CA TYR A 44 -0.74 9.88 10.68
C TYR A 44 0.76 10.07 10.93
N ASN A 45 1.11 10.48 12.15
CA ASN A 45 2.49 10.47 12.61
C ASN A 45 2.93 9.03 12.87
N MET A 46 3.82 8.49 12.03
CA MET A 46 4.40 7.16 12.18
C MET A 46 5.89 7.29 12.56
N PRO A 47 6.23 7.22 13.87
CA PRO A 47 7.58 7.46 14.35
C PRO A 47 8.55 6.29 14.12
N SER A 48 8.05 5.08 13.84
CA SER A 48 8.86 3.91 13.51
C SER A 48 8.24 3.05 12.40
N TYR A 49 9.06 2.20 11.78
CA TYR A 49 8.54 1.24 10.77
C TYR A 49 7.59 0.23 11.42
N GLU A 50 7.85 -0.23 12.64
CA GLU A 50 6.97 -1.14 13.36
C GLU A 50 5.59 -0.54 13.61
N GLU A 51 5.54 0.74 13.99
CA GLU A 51 4.27 1.45 14.18
C GLU A 51 3.54 1.65 12.86
N SER A 52 4.27 1.95 11.79
CA SER A 52 3.68 2.06 10.45
C SER A 52 3.06 0.75 9.97
N ILE A 53 3.77 -0.38 10.15
CA ILE A 53 3.31 -1.71 9.76
C ILE A 53 2.03 -2.04 10.53
N ARG A 54 2.02 -1.82 11.86
CA ARG A 54 0.84 -2.08 12.70
C ARG A 54 -0.34 -1.20 12.30
N THR A 55 -0.11 0.09 12.07
CA THR A 55 -1.15 1.04 11.72
C THR A 55 -1.77 0.69 10.37
N VAL A 56 -0.94 0.47 9.36
CA VAL A 56 -1.41 0.17 8.00
C VAL A 56 -2.06 -1.21 7.93
N ALA A 57 -1.53 -2.22 8.64
CA ALA A 57 -2.18 -3.53 8.77
C ALA A 57 -3.58 -3.41 9.39
N PHE A 58 -3.71 -2.64 10.48
CA PHE A 58 -4.99 -2.40 11.14
C PHE A 58 -5.98 -1.76 10.16
N TRP A 59 -5.59 -0.71 9.45
CA TRP A 59 -6.50 -0.03 8.53
C TRP A 59 -6.87 -0.87 7.31
N ILE A 60 -5.92 -1.56 6.67
CA ILE A 60 -6.24 -2.47 5.55
C ILE A 60 -7.25 -3.54 6.01
N ASN A 61 -7.04 -4.11 7.20
CA ASN A 61 -7.95 -5.11 7.72
C ASN A 61 -9.36 -4.57 7.94
N ASN A 62 -9.51 -3.41 8.60
CA ASN A 62 -10.82 -2.85 8.93
C ASN A 62 -11.52 -2.20 7.72
N SER A 63 -10.76 -1.55 6.84
CA SER A 63 -11.30 -0.79 5.72
C SER A 63 -11.54 -1.64 4.47
N TYR A 64 -10.82 -2.75 4.29
CA TYR A 64 -10.90 -3.56 3.08
C TYR A 64 -11.23 -5.02 3.37
N ILE A 65 -10.38 -5.72 4.13
CA ILE A 65 -10.52 -7.18 4.33
C ILE A 65 -11.84 -7.53 5.02
N GLN A 66 -12.18 -6.87 6.13
CA GLN A 66 -13.46 -7.08 6.84
C GLN A 66 -14.68 -6.65 6.02
N GLN A 67 -14.49 -5.91 4.93
CA GLN A 67 -15.56 -5.53 3.99
C GLN A 67 -15.66 -6.50 2.80
N GLY A 68 -14.88 -7.58 2.80
CA GLY A 68 -14.86 -8.60 1.74
C GLY A 68 -13.96 -8.25 0.55
N LEU A 69 -13.09 -7.24 0.65
CA LEU A 69 -12.08 -6.93 -0.36
C LEU A 69 -10.79 -7.65 0.02
N GLU A 70 -10.53 -8.81 -0.56
CA GLU A 70 -9.46 -9.72 -0.12
C GLU A 70 -8.29 -9.81 -1.12
N THR A 71 -8.52 -9.39 -2.36
CA THR A 71 -7.52 -9.44 -3.43
C THR A 71 -6.92 -8.06 -3.73
N PRO A 72 -5.70 -7.97 -4.27
CA PRO A 72 -5.14 -6.71 -4.77
C PRO A 72 -6.08 -5.96 -5.73
N GLU A 73 -6.77 -6.69 -6.61
CA GLU A 73 -7.73 -6.17 -7.58
C GLU A 73 -8.96 -5.53 -6.90
N GLU A 74 -9.42 -6.10 -5.80
CA GLU A 74 -10.51 -5.52 -5.01
C GLU A 74 -10.03 -4.33 -4.18
N ILE A 75 -8.88 -4.46 -3.52
CA ILE A 75 -8.32 -3.43 -2.64
C ILE A 75 -7.98 -2.16 -3.42
N VAL A 76 -7.42 -2.28 -4.64
CA VAL A 76 -7.02 -1.11 -5.45
C VAL A 76 -8.20 -0.19 -5.77
N THR A 77 -9.43 -0.72 -5.84
CA THR A 77 -10.64 0.07 -6.11
C THR A 77 -10.92 1.11 -5.03
N LYS A 78 -10.45 0.88 -3.80
CA LYS A 78 -10.56 1.82 -2.67
C LYS A 78 -9.25 2.51 -2.35
N TYR A 79 -8.15 1.78 -2.43
CA TYR A 79 -6.83 2.26 -2.04
C TYR A 79 -6.23 3.23 -3.06
N ASN A 80 -6.33 2.92 -4.36
CA ASN A 80 -5.82 3.76 -5.45
C ASN A 80 -6.77 3.72 -6.66
N PRO A 81 -7.98 4.29 -6.53
CA PRO A 81 -8.98 4.30 -7.61
C PRO A 81 -8.47 5.01 -8.87
N GLY A 82 -7.57 5.98 -8.73
CA GLY A 82 -6.93 6.65 -9.87
C GLY A 82 -6.12 5.69 -10.75
N SER A 83 -5.51 4.65 -10.18
CA SER A 83 -4.82 3.62 -10.95
C SER A 83 -5.79 2.76 -11.78
N VAL A 84 -6.95 2.42 -11.20
CA VAL A 84 -8.03 1.72 -11.92
C VAL A 84 -8.58 2.58 -13.06
N GLN A 85 -8.78 3.88 -12.82
CA GLN A 85 -9.25 4.82 -13.85
C GLN A 85 -8.28 4.91 -15.02
N ARG A 86 -6.97 5.03 -14.76
CA ARG A 86 -5.93 5.02 -15.82
C ARG A 86 -5.88 3.70 -16.59
N ALA A 87 -6.32 2.61 -15.97
CA ALA A 87 -6.45 1.29 -16.59
C ALA A 87 -7.78 1.07 -17.33
N GLY A 88 -8.53 2.13 -17.64
CA GLY A 88 -9.81 2.02 -18.36
C GLY A 88 -10.95 1.46 -17.50
N GLY A 89 -10.85 1.55 -16.18
CA GLY A 89 -11.85 1.05 -15.24
C GLY A 89 -11.69 -0.44 -14.89
N MET A 90 -10.64 -1.10 -15.35
CA MET A 90 -10.35 -2.52 -15.12
C MET A 90 -9.27 -2.67 -14.03
N PRO A 91 -9.61 -3.10 -12.80
CA PRO A 91 -8.64 -3.23 -11.72
C PRO A 91 -7.46 -4.16 -12.03
N GLU A 92 -7.70 -5.25 -12.76
CA GLU A 92 -6.70 -6.22 -13.19
C GLU A 92 -5.62 -5.64 -14.11
N ASN A 93 -5.95 -4.55 -14.83
CA ASN A 93 -5.03 -3.87 -15.74
C ASN A 93 -4.28 -2.70 -15.07
N SER A 94 -4.54 -2.46 -13.78
CA SER A 94 -3.90 -1.41 -12.99
C SER A 94 -2.42 -1.67 -12.81
N GLU A 95 -1.58 -0.66 -13.10
CA GLU A 95 -0.13 -0.73 -12.82
C GLU A 95 0.17 -1.02 -11.34
N TRP A 96 -0.68 -0.49 -10.45
CA TRP A 96 -0.57 -0.76 -9.03
C TRP A 96 -0.75 -2.24 -8.71
N VAL A 97 -1.77 -2.88 -9.30
CA VAL A 97 -2.02 -4.32 -9.10
C VAL A 97 -0.89 -5.13 -9.70
N ARG A 98 -0.42 -4.79 -10.91
CA ARG A 98 0.74 -5.45 -11.53
C ARG A 98 1.96 -5.43 -10.62
N GLY A 99 2.26 -4.28 -10.01
CA GLY A 99 3.36 -4.13 -9.09
C GLY A 99 3.23 -4.99 -7.83
N ILE A 100 2.06 -4.98 -7.20
CA ILE A 100 1.79 -5.86 -6.05
C ILE A 100 1.98 -7.34 -6.43
N ARG A 101 1.40 -7.78 -7.54
CA ARG A 101 1.50 -9.17 -8.02
C ARG A 101 2.95 -9.57 -8.32
N PHE A 102 3.72 -8.69 -8.96
CA PHE A 102 5.15 -8.93 -9.20
C PHE A 102 5.91 -9.23 -7.90
N PHE A 103 5.67 -8.46 -6.83
CA PHE A 103 6.34 -8.69 -5.55
C PHE A 103 5.80 -9.92 -4.81
N TYR A 104 4.51 -10.25 -4.93
CA TYR A 104 3.96 -11.52 -4.43
C TYR A 104 4.73 -12.70 -5.00
N ASP A 105 4.85 -12.77 -6.32
CA ASP A 105 5.52 -13.86 -7.02
C ASP A 105 7.00 -13.94 -6.62
N LYS A 106 7.66 -12.78 -6.44
CA LYS A 106 9.03 -12.72 -5.93
C LYS A 106 9.17 -13.29 -4.53
N PHE A 107 8.29 -12.92 -3.60
CA PHE A 107 8.34 -13.45 -2.23
C PHE A 107 8.05 -14.94 -2.18
N GLU A 108 7.09 -15.41 -2.97
CA GLU A 108 6.77 -16.83 -3.07
C GLU A 108 7.94 -17.65 -3.63
N SER A 109 8.69 -17.10 -4.60
CA SER A 109 9.90 -17.74 -5.13
C SER A 109 11.07 -17.86 -4.13
N PHE A 110 11.04 -17.13 -3.02
CA PHE A 110 12.03 -17.28 -1.94
C PHE A 110 11.66 -18.38 -0.94
N GLU A 111 10.42 -18.87 -0.98
CA GLU A 111 9.94 -19.96 -0.13
C GLU A 111 10.01 -21.34 -0.80
N SER A 112 10.25 -21.39 -2.12
CA SER A 112 10.35 -22.60 -2.95
C SER A 112 11.77 -23.13 -3.09
#